data_AF-K0C510-F1
#
_entry.id   AF-K0C510-F1
#
_cell.length_a   1.000
_cell.length_b   1.000
_cell.length_c   1.000
_cell.angle_alpha   90.00
_cell.angle_beta   90.00
_cell.angle_gamma   90.00
#
_symmetry.space_group_name_H-M   'P 1'
#
loop_
_entity.id
_entity.type
_entity.pdbx_description
1 polymer ?
#
loop_
_entity_poly.entity_id
_entity_poly.type
_entity_poly.pdbx_seq_one_letter_code
_entity_poly.pdbx_strand_id
1 'polypeptide(L)'
;MIDINNPAGRYYEILRKAKSKGDDLKVRQMWAQVLDEDESDDFAITRKVIEVYQLGEQVKSLVSMGEGVNKELYLSSFPQIERAIFPLNLNTTWKAQKQQLNDGVMTRLQFCSELLLSIYNEEQLEDEDLAQVAKLIDELFNSVLNSSLEGGIRITLLEEIERLRAALSMYQINGAKGLKQSLQSTIGMVVANQTELSNVADSEPDVIERLGKLIDKVDSFTAKALKVHKALTKPVQFLIGLVTDNEESSPEQVEPEDATEA
;
A
#
# COMPACT_ATOMS: atom_id res chain seq x y z
N MET A 1 17.70 13.08 15.52
CA MET A 1 16.80 11.96 15.21
C MET A 1 16.38 12.15 13.76
N ILE A 2 16.45 11.13 12.92
CA ILE A 2 16.03 11.25 11.52
C ILE A 2 14.51 11.13 11.47
N ASP A 3 13.89 12.02 10.72
CA ASP A 3 12.44 12.03 10.55
C ASP A 3 12.03 10.88 9.62
N ILE A 4 11.15 10.00 10.10
CA ILE A 4 10.60 8.85 9.35
C ILE A 4 9.30 9.18 8.60
N ASN A 5 8.89 10.44 8.60
CA ASN A 5 7.74 11.00 7.87
C ASN A 5 7.97 11.09 6.35
N ASN A 6 9.02 10.45 5.83
CA ASN A 6 9.26 10.36 4.40
C ASN A 6 9.93 9.01 4.04
N PRO A 7 9.87 8.59 2.75
CA PRO A 7 10.42 7.31 2.32
C PRO A 7 11.92 7.13 2.61
N ALA A 8 12.74 8.18 2.51
CA ALA A 8 14.18 8.08 2.77
C ALA A 8 14.47 7.93 4.27
N GLY A 9 13.69 8.59 5.12
CA GLY A 9 13.73 8.41 6.57
C GLY A 9 13.40 6.98 6.99
N ARG A 10 12.29 6.43 6.48
CA ARG A 10 11.93 5.02 6.70
C ARG A 10 13.02 4.06 6.21
N TYR A 11 13.53 4.30 5.00
CA TYR A 11 14.59 3.47 4.41
C TYR A 11 15.87 3.51 5.25
N TYR A 12 16.26 4.70 5.71
CA TYR A 12 17.39 4.88 6.60
C TYR A 12 17.21 4.10 7.89
N GLU A 13 16.06 4.18 8.54
CA GLU A 13 15.81 3.50 9.80
C GLU A 13 15.85 1.98 9.67
N ILE A 14 15.28 1.42 8.59
CA ILE A 14 15.35 -0.01 8.30
C ILE A 14 16.81 -0.44 8.11
N LEU A 15 17.57 0.28 7.28
CA LEU A 15 18.97 -0.04 7.01
C LEU A 15 19.88 0.19 8.23
N ARG A 16 19.57 1.17 9.08
CA ARG A 16 20.26 1.39 10.36
C ARG A 16 20.04 0.21 11.30
N LYS A 17 18.80 -0.26 11.44
CA LYS A 17 18.48 -1.47 12.23
C LYS A 17 19.25 -2.67 11.69
N ALA A 18 19.25 -2.90 10.37
CA ALA A 18 20.03 -3.97 9.73
C ALA A 18 21.54 -3.86 9.99
N LYS A 19 22.13 -2.68 9.83
CA LYS A 19 23.54 -2.40 10.10
C LYS A 19 23.90 -2.63 11.58
N SER A 20 22.97 -2.41 12.52
CA SER A 20 23.21 -2.63 13.95
C SER A 20 23.30 -4.11 14.35
N LYS A 21 22.84 -5.03 13.48
CA LYS A 21 22.86 -6.47 13.76
C LYS A 21 24.28 -7.05 13.68
N GLY A 22 24.48 -8.18 14.36
CA GLY A 22 25.76 -8.89 14.43
C GLY A 22 26.22 -9.39 13.06
N ASP A 23 27.54 -9.41 12.84
CA ASP A 23 28.14 -9.79 11.56
C ASP A 23 27.88 -11.26 11.21
N ASP A 24 27.83 -12.14 12.22
CA ASP A 24 27.76 -13.59 12.05
C ASP A 24 26.33 -14.13 11.84
N LEU A 25 25.31 -13.27 11.92
CA LEU A 25 23.93 -13.69 11.63
C LEU A 25 23.79 -14.11 10.17
N LYS A 26 22.95 -15.12 9.93
CA LYS A 26 22.45 -15.36 8.58
C LYS A 26 21.58 -14.20 8.12
N VAL A 27 21.57 -13.93 6.82
CA VAL A 27 20.73 -12.89 6.21
C VAL A 27 19.25 -13.08 6.59
N ARG A 28 18.74 -14.32 6.65
CA ARG A 28 17.37 -14.58 7.14
C ARG A 28 17.13 -14.11 8.57
N GLN A 29 18.06 -14.39 9.48
CA GLN A 29 17.96 -14.02 10.89
C GLN A 29 17.97 -12.51 11.06
N MET A 30 18.85 -11.86 10.32
CA MET A 30 18.97 -10.41 10.31
C MET A 30 17.66 -9.78 9.83
N TRP A 31 17.16 -10.18 8.66
CA TRP A 31 15.93 -9.60 8.10
C TRP A 31 14.68 -9.93 8.92
N ALA A 32 14.54 -11.17 9.41
CA ALA A 32 13.46 -11.56 10.31
C ALA A 32 13.37 -10.64 11.54
N GLN A 33 14.51 -10.36 12.18
CA GLN A 33 14.55 -9.47 13.34
C GLN A 33 14.34 -7.99 13.01
N VAL A 34 14.70 -7.53 11.80
CA VAL A 34 14.55 -6.13 11.40
C VAL A 34 13.12 -5.83 10.97
N LEU A 35 12.46 -6.82 10.36
CA LEU A 35 11.16 -6.71 9.71
C LEU A 35 10.01 -7.33 10.52
N ASP A 36 10.32 -7.84 11.71
CA ASP A 36 9.39 -8.49 12.63
C ASP A 36 8.66 -9.67 11.96
N GLU A 37 9.44 -10.64 11.51
CA GLU A 37 8.96 -11.85 10.82
C GLU A 37 9.49 -13.11 11.48
N ASP A 38 8.81 -14.23 11.23
CA ASP A 38 9.29 -15.56 11.59
C ASP A 38 10.53 -15.92 10.74
N GLU A 39 11.64 -16.29 11.39
CA GLU A 39 12.88 -16.71 10.72
C GLU A 39 12.69 -17.93 9.80
N SER A 40 11.68 -18.75 10.08
CA SER A 40 11.34 -19.93 9.28
C SER A 40 10.50 -19.61 8.04
N ASP A 41 9.88 -18.43 7.95
CA ASP A 41 9.07 -18.02 6.82
C ASP A 41 9.90 -17.25 5.78
N ASP A 42 10.62 -18.02 4.94
CA ASP A 42 11.43 -17.47 3.86
C ASP A 42 10.60 -16.61 2.88
N PHE A 43 9.31 -16.91 2.71
CA PHE A 43 8.43 -16.19 1.79
C PHE A 43 8.05 -14.82 2.34
N ALA A 44 7.63 -14.73 3.62
CA ALA A 44 7.33 -13.47 4.28
C ALA A 44 8.56 -12.56 4.34
N ILE A 45 9.72 -13.12 4.72
CA ILE A 45 11.00 -12.39 4.72
C ILE A 45 11.31 -11.86 3.32
N THR A 46 11.30 -12.72 2.30
CA THR A 46 11.64 -12.32 0.93
C THR A 46 10.71 -11.22 0.42
N ARG A 47 9.40 -11.33 0.69
CA ARG A 47 8.42 -10.32 0.29
C ARG A 47 8.72 -8.97 0.92
N LYS A 48 8.94 -8.90 2.24
CA LYS A 48 9.27 -7.63 2.90
C LYS A 48 10.62 -7.06 2.44
N VAL A 49 11.62 -7.90 2.15
CA VAL A 49 12.90 -7.43 1.60
C VAL A 49 12.72 -6.82 0.21
N ILE A 50 11.84 -7.36 -0.63
CA ILE A 50 11.48 -6.77 -1.92
C ILE A 50 10.84 -5.38 -1.71
N GLU A 51 9.93 -5.23 -0.74
CA GLU A 51 9.35 -3.93 -0.39
C GLU A 51 10.41 -2.93 0.09
N VAL A 52 11.40 -3.36 0.90
CA VAL A 52 12.53 -2.52 1.30
C VAL A 52 13.35 -2.04 0.09
N TYR A 53 13.55 -2.91 -0.91
CA TYR A 53 14.23 -2.52 -2.15
C TYR A 53 13.39 -1.52 -2.96
N GLN A 54 12.08 -1.77 -3.09
CA GLN A 54 11.16 -0.84 -3.75
C GLN A 54 11.09 0.52 -3.06
N LEU A 55 11.22 0.56 -1.72
CA LEU A 55 11.33 1.81 -0.97
C LEU A 55 12.59 2.59 -1.40
N GLY A 56 13.71 1.92 -1.64
CA GLY A 56 14.90 2.52 -2.23
C GLY A 56 14.64 3.11 -3.62
N GLU A 57 13.94 2.38 -4.51
CA GLU A 57 13.52 2.90 -5.82
C GLU A 57 12.61 4.12 -5.70
N GLN A 58 11.69 4.12 -4.74
CA GLN A 58 10.83 5.26 -4.46
C GLN A 58 11.64 6.49 -4.05
N VAL A 59 12.65 6.33 -3.21
CA VAL A 59 13.54 7.45 -2.83
C VAL A 59 14.25 8.00 -4.07
N LYS A 60 14.83 7.13 -4.91
CA LYS A 60 15.47 7.57 -6.17
C LYS A 60 14.52 8.36 -7.06
N SER A 61 13.28 7.86 -7.21
CA SER A 61 12.24 8.52 -8.00
C SER A 61 11.91 9.91 -7.45
N LEU A 62 11.64 10.04 -6.15
CA LEU A 62 11.28 11.31 -5.52
C LEU A 62 12.42 12.34 -5.61
N VAL A 63 13.65 11.94 -5.31
CA VAL A 63 14.83 12.82 -5.44
C VAL A 63 15.03 13.24 -6.90
N SER A 64 14.76 12.34 -7.85
CA SER A 64 14.91 12.63 -9.29
C SER A 64 13.85 13.58 -9.85
N MET A 65 12.68 13.65 -9.21
CA MET A 65 11.60 14.58 -9.56
C MET A 65 11.78 15.98 -8.93
N GLY A 66 12.68 16.13 -7.95
CA GLY A 66 12.95 17.41 -7.31
C GLY A 66 13.59 18.43 -8.27
N GLU A 67 12.95 19.59 -8.42
CA GLU A 67 13.50 20.70 -9.20
C GLU A 67 14.72 21.32 -8.50
N GLY A 68 15.76 21.66 -9.28
CA GLY A 68 16.99 22.26 -8.74
C GLY A 68 17.87 21.32 -7.90
N VAL A 69 17.53 20.04 -7.80
CA VAL A 69 18.30 19.04 -7.03
C VAL A 69 19.50 18.52 -7.82
N ASN A 70 20.68 18.52 -7.20
CA ASN A 70 21.86 17.83 -7.75
C ASN A 70 21.74 16.31 -7.55
N LYS A 71 21.10 15.63 -8.50
CA LYS A 71 20.76 14.19 -8.42
C LYS A 71 21.98 13.30 -8.19
N GLU A 72 23.11 13.59 -8.84
CA GLU A 72 24.34 12.80 -8.69
C GLU A 72 24.86 12.82 -7.26
N LEU A 73 24.84 13.99 -6.61
CA LEU A 73 25.28 14.15 -5.23
C LEU A 73 24.48 13.27 -4.26
N TYR A 74 23.16 13.20 -4.44
CA TYR A 74 22.28 12.44 -3.56
C TYR A 74 22.23 10.94 -3.90
N LEU A 75 22.23 10.59 -5.19
CA LEU A 75 21.94 9.23 -5.64
C LEU A 75 23.17 8.36 -5.90
N SER A 76 24.38 8.92 -5.92
CA SER A 76 25.63 8.20 -6.20
C SER A 76 25.92 6.98 -5.29
N SER A 77 25.29 6.89 -4.11
CA SER A 77 25.41 5.73 -3.21
C SER A 77 24.35 4.65 -3.37
N PHE A 78 23.28 4.88 -4.12
CA PHE A 78 22.22 3.88 -4.27
C PHE A 78 22.70 2.57 -4.87
N PRO A 79 23.58 2.53 -5.89
CA PRO A 79 24.13 1.27 -6.37
C PRO A 79 24.87 0.47 -5.30
N GLN A 80 25.45 1.14 -4.29
CA GLN A 80 26.09 0.47 -3.16
C GLN A 80 25.05 -0.02 -2.14
N ILE A 81 24.01 0.76 -1.85
CA ILE A 81 22.91 0.34 -0.98
C ILE A 81 22.20 -0.89 -1.57
N GLU A 82 21.93 -0.87 -2.88
CA GLU A 82 21.28 -1.97 -3.60
C GLU A 82 22.07 -3.27 -3.46
N ARG A 83 23.42 -3.22 -3.53
CA ARG A 83 24.28 -4.39 -3.29
C ARG A 83 24.23 -4.92 -1.85
N ALA A 84 23.78 -4.12 -0.88
CA ALA A 84 23.55 -4.57 0.48
C ALA A 84 22.29 -5.42 0.60
N ILE A 85 21.35 -5.30 -0.34
CA ILE A 85 20.03 -5.93 -0.29
C ILE A 85 19.93 -7.05 -1.34
N PHE A 86 20.41 -6.80 -2.56
CA PHE A 86 20.35 -7.72 -3.70
C PHE A 86 21.75 -8.03 -4.29
N PRO A 87 22.01 -9.29 -4.71
CA PRO A 87 21.09 -10.43 -4.71
C PRO A 87 20.77 -10.97 -3.31
N LEU A 88 19.49 -11.28 -3.07
CA LEU A 88 19.04 -11.80 -1.78
C LEU A 88 19.44 -13.27 -1.64
N ASN A 89 20.37 -13.55 -0.72
CA ASN A 89 20.72 -14.92 -0.34
C ASN A 89 20.57 -15.11 1.17
N LEU A 90 19.44 -15.68 1.57
CA LEU A 90 19.00 -15.85 2.96
C LEU A 90 19.94 -16.70 3.82
N ASN A 91 20.77 -17.55 3.20
CA ASN A 91 21.64 -18.50 3.90
C ASN A 91 23.08 -18.00 4.09
N THR A 92 23.45 -16.88 3.48
CA THR A 92 24.79 -16.29 3.65
C THR A 92 24.87 -15.50 4.95
N THR A 93 26.10 -15.25 5.40
CA THR A 93 26.40 -14.40 6.56
C THR A 93 26.22 -12.93 6.20
N TRP A 94 25.64 -12.13 7.09
CA TRP A 94 25.31 -10.72 6.87
C TRP A 94 26.53 -9.81 6.65
N LYS A 95 27.69 -10.20 7.18
CA LYS A 95 28.94 -9.41 7.20
C LYS A 95 29.28 -8.69 5.88
N ALA A 96 29.22 -9.39 4.73
CA ALA A 96 29.64 -8.81 3.45
C ALA A 96 28.69 -7.71 2.96
N GLN A 97 27.38 -7.93 3.12
CA GLN A 97 26.34 -6.97 2.78
C GLN A 97 26.34 -5.78 3.75
N LYS A 98 26.54 -6.03 5.04
CA LYS A 98 26.68 -4.96 6.06
C LYS A 98 27.79 -3.97 5.73
N GLN A 99 28.91 -4.43 5.18
CA GLN A 99 30.03 -3.56 4.77
C GLN A 99 29.65 -2.57 3.66
N GLN A 100 28.63 -2.90 2.85
CA GLN A 100 28.11 -1.97 1.84
C GLN A 100 27.40 -0.76 2.49
N LEU A 101 26.84 -0.93 3.69
CA LEU A 101 26.17 0.14 4.45
C LEU A 101 27.18 0.93 5.30
N ASN A 102 28.23 1.48 4.67
CA ASN A 102 29.22 2.29 5.39
C ASN A 102 28.67 3.68 5.81
N ASP A 103 29.41 4.39 6.66
CA ASP A 103 28.90 5.63 7.26
C ASP A 103 28.67 6.74 6.21
N GLY A 104 29.46 6.77 5.14
CA GLY A 104 29.25 7.69 4.02
C GLY A 104 27.95 7.41 3.25
N VAL A 105 27.62 6.14 3.05
CA VAL A 105 26.34 5.70 2.45
C VAL A 105 25.17 6.11 3.35
N MET A 106 25.25 5.80 4.64
CA MET A 106 24.19 6.15 5.60
C MET A 106 24.00 7.67 5.70
N THR A 107 25.09 8.45 5.70
CA THR A 107 25.03 9.92 5.73
C THR A 107 24.35 10.50 4.48
N ARG A 108 24.63 9.96 3.29
CA ARG A 108 23.94 10.39 2.06
C ARG A 108 22.45 10.07 2.09
N LEU A 109 22.07 8.92 2.64
CA LEU A 109 20.66 8.59 2.80
C LEU A 109 19.96 9.52 3.80
N GLN A 110 20.65 9.93 4.87
CA GLN A 110 20.17 10.98 5.77
C GLN A 110 19.96 12.31 5.03
N PHE A 111 20.87 12.72 4.14
CA PHE A 111 20.67 13.91 3.32
C PHE A 111 19.49 13.78 2.34
N CYS A 112 19.23 12.58 1.82
CA CYS A 112 18.02 12.33 1.03
C CYS A 112 16.76 12.53 1.88
N SER A 113 16.75 12.05 3.13
CA SER A 113 15.65 12.29 4.07
C SER A 113 15.41 13.77 4.30
N GLU A 114 16.46 14.54 4.57
CA GLU A 114 16.36 15.99 4.78
C GLU A 114 15.82 16.71 3.55
N LEU A 115 16.35 16.37 2.36
CA LEU A 115 15.85 16.90 1.09
C LEU A 115 14.35 16.61 0.92
N LEU A 116 13.94 15.36 1.16
CA LEU A 116 12.55 14.96 0.97
C LEU A 116 11.60 15.65 1.93
N LEU A 117 11.98 16.07 3.13
CA LEU A 117 11.09 16.84 4.02
C LEU A 117 10.56 18.13 3.37
N SER A 118 11.32 18.72 2.45
CA SER A 118 10.90 19.93 1.71
C SER A 118 9.92 19.65 0.55
N ILE A 119 9.81 18.39 0.11
CA ILE A 119 9.08 17.98 -1.12
C ILE A 119 7.95 16.99 -0.80
N TYR A 120 8.14 16.18 0.22
CA TYR A 120 7.28 15.07 0.63
C TYR A 120 7.27 14.99 2.16
N ASN A 121 6.11 15.26 2.75
CA ASN A 121 5.90 15.11 4.18
C ASN A 121 4.64 14.27 4.41
N GLU A 122 4.82 13.15 5.10
CA GLU A 122 3.76 12.23 5.50
C GLU A 122 3.70 12.20 7.02
N GLU A 123 2.60 12.64 7.61
CA GLU A 123 2.42 12.51 9.06
C GLU A 123 2.35 11.02 9.45
N GLN A 124 3.27 10.62 10.32
CA GLN A 124 3.19 9.32 10.97
C GLN A 124 1.88 9.23 11.75
N LEU A 125 1.21 8.11 11.57
CA LEU A 125 -0.05 7.85 12.24
C LEU A 125 0.19 7.15 13.57
N GLU A 126 -0.75 7.36 14.48
CA GLU A 126 -0.71 6.74 15.79
C GLU A 126 -1.06 5.25 15.67
N ASP A 127 -0.47 4.42 16.53
CA ASP A 127 -0.72 2.97 16.54
C ASP A 127 -2.22 2.64 16.74
N GLU A 128 -2.95 3.52 17.44
CA GLU A 128 -4.41 3.40 17.62
C GLU A 128 -5.17 3.51 16.29
N ASP A 129 -4.76 4.43 15.40
CA ASP A 129 -5.39 4.58 14.09
C ASP A 129 -5.17 3.33 13.23
N LEU A 130 -3.97 2.75 13.25
CA LEU A 130 -3.65 1.50 12.55
C LEU A 130 -4.42 0.30 13.13
N ALA A 131 -4.51 0.21 14.46
CA ALA A 131 -5.27 -0.83 15.14
C ALA A 131 -6.77 -0.75 14.80
N GLN A 132 -7.31 0.46 14.67
CA GLN A 132 -8.70 0.64 14.26
C GLN A 132 -8.93 0.17 12.82
N VAL A 133 -8.01 0.45 11.88
CA VAL A 133 -8.09 -0.07 10.52
C VAL A 133 -8.03 -1.59 10.51
N ALA A 134 -7.09 -2.21 11.25
CA ALA A 134 -7.00 -3.67 11.39
C ALA A 134 -8.33 -4.27 11.86
N LYS A 135 -8.91 -3.68 12.92
CA LYS A 135 -10.19 -4.12 13.48
C LYS A 135 -11.32 -4.07 12.45
N LEU A 136 -11.43 -2.98 11.68
CA LEU A 136 -12.48 -2.85 10.64
C LEU A 136 -12.30 -3.87 9.51
N ILE A 137 -11.06 -4.19 9.14
CA ILE A 137 -10.77 -5.24 8.17
C ILE A 137 -11.23 -6.61 8.69
N ASP A 138 -10.91 -6.95 9.94
CA ASP A 138 -11.33 -8.22 10.54
C ASP A 138 -12.84 -8.30 10.74
N GLU A 139 -13.47 -7.19 11.11
CA GLU A 139 -14.92 -7.08 11.18
C GLU A 139 -15.58 -7.35 9.82
N LEU A 140 -15.09 -6.73 8.73
CA LEU A 140 -15.59 -6.97 7.37
C LEU A 140 -15.34 -8.40 6.91
N PHE A 141 -14.17 -8.97 7.22
CA PHE A 141 -13.87 -10.37 6.94
C PHE A 141 -14.87 -11.32 7.58
N ASN A 142 -15.14 -11.11 8.88
CA ASN A 142 -16.10 -11.92 9.61
C ASN A 142 -17.53 -11.77 9.09
N SER A 143 -17.95 -10.57 8.68
CA SER A 143 -19.28 -10.39 8.07
C SER A 143 -19.39 -11.12 6.74
N VAL A 144 -18.39 -11.02 5.87
CA VAL A 144 -18.38 -11.74 4.58
C VAL A 144 -18.36 -13.26 4.79
N LEU A 145 -17.59 -13.76 5.76
CA LEU A 145 -17.57 -15.20 6.07
C LEU A 145 -18.93 -15.74 6.54
N ASN A 146 -19.66 -14.96 7.35
CA ASN A 146 -20.93 -15.36 7.94
C ASN A 146 -22.16 -14.96 7.09
N SER A 147 -21.95 -14.23 6.00
CA SER A 147 -23.00 -13.86 5.05
C SER A 147 -23.47 -15.04 4.21
N SER A 148 -24.61 -14.86 3.54
CA SER A 148 -25.12 -15.76 2.50
C SER A 148 -24.60 -15.39 1.10
N LEU A 149 -23.57 -14.52 0.99
CA LEU A 149 -22.97 -14.18 -0.29
C LEU A 149 -22.37 -15.42 -0.97
N GLU A 150 -22.66 -15.57 -2.26
CA GLU A 150 -22.17 -16.65 -3.09
C GLU A 150 -21.46 -16.11 -4.34
N GLY A 151 -20.71 -16.99 -5.00
CA GLY A 151 -20.10 -16.70 -6.30
C GLY A 151 -19.05 -15.60 -6.28
N GLY A 152 -19.00 -14.83 -7.36
CA GLY A 152 -17.92 -13.89 -7.65
C GLY A 152 -17.76 -12.79 -6.60
N ILE A 153 -18.87 -12.19 -6.15
CA ILE A 153 -18.80 -11.03 -5.24
C ILE A 153 -18.18 -11.37 -3.89
N ARG A 154 -18.44 -12.56 -3.36
CA ARG A 154 -17.80 -13.04 -2.12
C ARG A 154 -16.29 -13.18 -2.29
N ILE A 155 -15.85 -13.76 -3.40
CA ILE A 155 -14.43 -13.94 -3.70
C ILE A 155 -13.76 -12.57 -3.83
N THR A 156 -14.36 -11.66 -4.60
CA THR A 156 -13.85 -10.30 -4.80
C THR A 156 -13.71 -9.54 -3.49
N LEU A 157 -14.69 -9.61 -2.59
CA LEU A 157 -14.60 -8.97 -1.27
C LEU A 157 -13.47 -9.57 -0.43
N LEU A 158 -13.32 -10.90 -0.41
CA LEU A 158 -12.24 -11.57 0.32
C LEU A 158 -10.85 -11.20 -0.23
N GLU A 159 -10.70 -11.11 -1.55
CA GLU A 159 -9.46 -10.68 -2.20
C GLU A 159 -9.09 -9.24 -1.83
N GLU A 160 -10.05 -8.32 -1.81
CA GLU A 160 -9.80 -6.93 -1.42
C GLU A 160 -9.50 -6.79 0.08
N ILE A 161 -10.13 -7.61 0.93
CA ILE A 161 -9.81 -7.68 2.36
C ILE A 161 -8.35 -8.11 2.55
N GLU A 162 -7.90 -9.17 1.86
CA GLU A 162 -6.51 -9.62 1.93
C GLU A 162 -5.53 -8.58 1.38
N ARG A 163 -5.90 -7.83 0.32
CA ARG A 163 -5.10 -6.71 -0.18
C ARG A 163 -4.91 -5.63 0.88
N LEU A 164 -5.97 -5.26 1.60
CA LEU A 164 -5.92 -4.27 2.67
C LEU A 164 -5.11 -4.78 3.88
N ARG A 165 -5.25 -6.05 4.27
CA ARG A 165 -4.40 -6.69 5.29
C ARG A 165 -2.92 -6.62 4.92
N ALA A 166 -2.60 -6.98 3.68
CA ALA A 166 -1.23 -6.92 3.17
C ALA A 166 -0.69 -5.48 3.20
N ALA A 167 -1.47 -4.50 2.72
CA ALA A 167 -1.07 -3.10 2.74
C ALA A 167 -0.83 -2.58 4.18
N LEU A 168 -1.66 -2.98 5.14
CA LEU A 168 -1.50 -2.62 6.54
C LEU A 168 -0.24 -3.25 7.16
N SER A 169 0.02 -4.53 6.88
CA SER A 169 1.24 -5.22 7.36
C SER A 169 2.54 -4.60 6.82
N MET A 170 2.46 -3.93 5.67
CA MET A 170 3.58 -3.24 5.02
C MET A 170 3.70 -1.76 5.40
N TYR A 171 2.84 -1.25 6.29
CA TYR A 171 2.80 0.19 6.62
C TYR A 171 4.15 0.73 7.12
N GLN A 172 4.91 -0.03 7.91
CA GLN A 172 6.22 0.41 8.40
C GLN A 172 7.24 0.67 7.27
N ILE A 173 7.05 0.05 6.10
CA ILE A 173 7.89 0.21 4.92
C ILE A 173 7.28 1.26 3.98
N ASN A 174 6.01 1.05 3.59
CA ASN A 174 5.36 1.80 2.52
C ASN A 174 4.66 3.09 2.99
N GLY A 175 4.41 3.21 4.30
CA GLY A 175 3.64 4.30 4.89
C GLY A 175 2.20 4.37 4.38
N ALA A 176 1.58 5.53 4.59
CA ALA A 176 0.22 5.86 4.19
C ALA A 176 0.02 5.79 2.67
N LYS A 177 1.10 5.92 1.86
CA LYS A 177 1.01 5.73 0.41
C LYS A 177 0.53 4.33 0.04
N GLY A 178 1.05 3.28 0.70
CA GLY A 178 0.64 1.90 0.44
C GLY A 178 -0.84 1.68 0.75
N LEU A 179 -1.31 2.20 1.88
CA LEU A 179 -2.73 2.15 2.26
C LEU A 179 -3.61 2.96 1.30
N LYS A 180 -3.14 4.11 0.80
CA LYS A 180 -3.87 4.91 -0.20
C LYS A 180 -4.03 4.16 -1.52
N GLN A 181 -3.00 3.46 -1.97
CA GLN A 181 -3.08 2.65 -3.19
C GLN A 181 -4.08 1.49 -3.01
N SER A 182 -4.08 0.84 -1.85
CA SER A 182 -5.08 -0.19 -1.54
C SER A 182 -6.50 0.38 -1.50
N LEU A 183 -6.71 1.55 -0.88
CA LEU A 183 -7.99 2.25 -0.89
C LEU A 183 -8.49 2.55 -2.30
N GLN A 184 -7.62 3.04 -3.18
CA GLN A 184 -7.97 3.32 -4.57
C GLN A 184 -8.39 2.04 -5.31
N SER A 185 -7.70 0.92 -5.05
CA SER A 185 -8.11 -0.40 -5.56
C SER A 185 -9.49 -0.80 -5.04
N THR A 186 -9.73 -0.63 -3.74
CA THR A 186 -11.03 -0.97 -3.12
C THR A 186 -12.17 -0.11 -3.67
N ILE A 187 -11.96 1.19 -3.86
CA ILE A 187 -12.95 2.06 -4.53
C ILE A 187 -13.18 1.58 -5.97
N GLY A 188 -12.13 1.25 -6.70
CA GLY A 188 -12.24 0.69 -8.05
C GLY A 188 -13.03 -0.62 -8.09
N MET A 189 -12.81 -1.50 -7.11
CA MET A 189 -13.60 -2.72 -6.94
C MET A 189 -15.07 -2.42 -6.68
N VAL A 190 -15.38 -1.46 -5.80
CA VAL A 190 -16.77 -1.06 -5.52
C VAL A 190 -17.46 -0.55 -6.78
N VAL A 191 -16.79 0.28 -7.57
CA VAL A 191 -17.34 0.83 -8.82
C VAL A 191 -17.54 -0.27 -9.86
N ALA A 192 -16.57 -1.16 -10.07
CA ALA A 192 -16.71 -2.28 -10.99
C ALA A 192 -17.76 -3.30 -10.53
N ASN A 193 -17.92 -3.40 -9.21
CA ASN A 193 -18.82 -4.24 -8.40
C ASN A 193 -20.26 -3.76 -8.24
N GLN A 194 -20.60 -2.58 -8.77
CA GLN A 194 -21.69 -1.79 -8.18
C GLN A 194 -23.07 -2.45 -8.27
N THR A 195 -23.34 -3.16 -9.36
CA THR A 195 -24.65 -3.77 -9.64
C THR A 195 -24.84 -4.97 -8.71
N GLU A 196 -23.83 -5.83 -8.61
CA GLU A 196 -23.82 -6.96 -7.69
C GLU A 196 -23.91 -6.51 -6.23
N LEU A 197 -23.16 -5.46 -5.86
CA LEU A 197 -23.20 -4.90 -4.51
C LEU A 197 -24.57 -4.29 -4.18
N SER A 198 -25.21 -3.63 -5.14
CA SER A 198 -26.56 -3.07 -4.97
C SER A 198 -27.60 -4.17 -4.81
N ASN A 199 -27.49 -5.25 -5.59
CA ASN A 199 -28.42 -6.39 -5.53
C ASN A 199 -28.38 -7.11 -4.18
N VAL A 200 -27.23 -7.13 -3.51
CA VAL A 200 -27.07 -7.78 -2.20
C VAL A 200 -27.22 -6.82 -1.03
N ALA A 201 -27.40 -5.52 -1.26
CA ALA A 201 -27.39 -4.52 -0.19
C ALA A 201 -28.53 -4.68 0.83
N ASP A 202 -29.72 -5.06 0.34
CA ASP A 202 -30.87 -5.31 1.21
C ASP A 202 -30.77 -6.63 1.97
N SER A 203 -30.17 -7.66 1.35
CA SER A 203 -30.01 -8.98 1.97
C SER A 203 -28.80 -9.07 2.91
N GLU A 204 -27.75 -8.31 2.64
CA GLU A 204 -26.47 -8.34 3.36
C GLU A 204 -26.03 -6.93 3.83
N PRO A 205 -26.89 -6.18 4.56
CA PRO A 205 -26.62 -4.79 4.92
C PRO A 205 -25.39 -4.62 5.81
N ASP A 206 -25.08 -5.59 6.68
CA ASP A 206 -23.90 -5.56 7.56
C ASP A 206 -22.58 -5.58 6.75
N VAL A 207 -22.53 -6.34 5.65
CA VAL A 207 -21.36 -6.38 4.76
C VAL A 207 -21.15 -5.02 4.09
N ILE A 208 -22.22 -4.44 3.53
CA ILE A 208 -22.15 -3.13 2.86
C ILE A 208 -21.77 -2.03 3.83
N GLU A 209 -22.36 -2.03 5.04
CA GLU A 209 -22.05 -1.04 6.07
C GLU A 209 -20.58 -1.11 6.50
N ARG A 210 -20.05 -2.31 6.73
CA ARG A 210 -18.64 -2.50 7.13
C ARG A 210 -17.67 -2.13 6.02
N LEU A 211 -17.99 -2.44 4.77
CA LEU A 211 -17.20 -2.02 3.62
C LEU A 211 -17.15 -0.49 3.54
N GLY A 212 -18.29 0.19 3.66
CA GLY A 212 -18.36 1.65 3.68
C GLY A 212 -17.57 2.28 4.84
N LYS A 213 -17.70 1.74 6.06
CA LYS A 213 -16.93 2.18 7.24
C LYS A 213 -15.43 2.02 7.06
N LEU A 214 -15.00 0.89 6.51
CA LEU A 214 -13.59 0.62 6.24
C LEU A 214 -13.05 1.63 5.21
N ILE A 215 -13.76 1.84 4.11
CA ILE A 215 -13.39 2.80 3.07
C ILE A 215 -13.27 4.21 3.66
N ASP A 216 -14.27 4.69 4.42
CA ASP A 216 -14.22 6.04 5.01
C ASP A 216 -13.10 6.19 6.03
N LYS A 217 -12.83 5.16 6.85
CA LYS A 217 -11.73 5.22 7.83
C LYS A 217 -10.38 5.27 7.10
N VAL A 218 -10.15 4.41 6.11
CA VAL A 218 -8.88 4.40 5.35
C VAL A 218 -8.73 5.68 4.52
N ASP A 219 -9.81 6.23 3.97
CA ASP A 219 -9.78 7.52 3.26
C ASP A 219 -9.43 8.67 4.21
N SER A 220 -10.11 8.77 5.36
CA SER A 220 -9.82 9.75 6.40
C SER A 220 -8.36 9.68 6.86
N PHE A 221 -7.89 8.45 7.08
CA PHE A 221 -6.53 8.15 7.54
C PHE A 221 -5.49 8.61 6.51
N THR A 222 -5.64 8.18 5.25
CA THR A 222 -4.67 8.50 4.20
C THR A 222 -4.71 9.98 3.82
N ALA A 223 -5.88 10.63 3.88
CA ALA A 223 -6.04 12.06 3.68
C ALA A 223 -5.30 12.87 4.74
N LYS A 224 -5.47 12.54 6.03
CA LYS A 224 -4.76 13.17 7.16
C LYS A 224 -3.25 13.01 7.00
N ALA A 225 -2.79 11.76 6.84
CA ALA A 225 -1.37 11.43 6.78
C ALA A 225 -0.65 12.14 5.63
N LEU A 226 -1.25 12.16 4.45
CA LEU A 226 -0.63 12.71 3.24
C LEU A 226 -0.96 14.19 3.03
N LYS A 227 -1.69 14.83 3.96
CA LYS A 227 -2.15 16.22 3.85
C LYS A 227 -2.90 16.51 2.55
N VAL A 228 -3.72 15.56 2.13
CA VAL A 228 -4.56 15.66 0.94
C VAL A 228 -6.03 15.66 1.33
N HIS A 229 -6.89 16.07 0.40
CA HIS A 229 -8.33 15.90 0.58
C HIS A 229 -8.71 14.41 0.52
N LYS A 230 -9.77 14.05 1.24
CA LYS A 230 -10.47 12.76 1.10
C LYS A 230 -10.72 12.45 -0.38
N ALA A 231 -10.56 11.20 -0.78
CA ALA A 231 -10.85 10.74 -2.12
C ALA A 231 -12.35 10.83 -2.43
N LEU A 232 -13.22 10.47 -1.48
CA LEU A 232 -14.67 10.44 -1.68
C LEU A 232 -15.33 11.81 -1.46
N THR A 233 -14.96 12.79 -2.28
CA THR A 233 -15.66 14.10 -2.34
C THR A 233 -16.83 14.08 -3.31
N LYS A 234 -17.74 15.07 -3.21
CA LYS A 234 -18.87 15.22 -4.16
C LYS A 234 -18.45 15.21 -5.64
N PRO A 235 -17.38 15.91 -6.07
CA PRO A 235 -16.90 15.83 -7.45
C PRO A 235 -16.46 14.42 -7.88
N VAL A 236 -15.82 13.66 -6.98
CA VAL A 236 -15.41 12.28 -7.27
C VAL A 236 -16.63 11.36 -7.34
N GLN A 237 -17.61 11.52 -6.45
CA GLN A 237 -18.89 10.83 -6.56
C GLN A 237 -19.62 11.13 -7.87
N PHE A 238 -19.57 12.37 -8.35
CA PHE A 238 -20.11 12.76 -9.65
C PHE A 238 -19.37 12.09 -10.82
N LEU A 239 -18.03 12.04 -10.79
CA LEU A 239 -17.24 11.34 -11.81
C LEU A 239 -17.51 9.83 -11.81
N ILE A 240 -17.70 9.23 -10.64
CA ILE A 240 -18.15 7.84 -10.51
C ILE A 240 -19.55 7.71 -11.15
N GLY A 241 -20.50 8.57 -10.76
CA GLY A 241 -21.85 8.64 -11.34
C GLY A 241 -21.87 8.68 -12.88
N LEU A 242 -21.00 9.50 -13.49
CA LEU A 242 -20.89 9.59 -14.95
C LEU A 242 -20.47 8.29 -15.64
N VAL A 243 -19.69 7.44 -14.95
CA VAL A 243 -19.26 6.14 -15.51
C VAL A 243 -20.35 5.09 -15.30
N THR A 244 -21.10 5.21 -14.21
CA THR A 244 -22.06 4.20 -13.75
C THR A 244 -23.45 4.37 -14.36
N ASP A 245 -23.85 5.60 -14.69
CA ASP A 245 -25.15 5.92 -15.32
C ASP A 245 -25.16 5.61 -16.83
N ASN A 246 -24.00 5.42 -17.46
CA ASN A 246 -23.90 5.12 -18.89
C ASN A 246 -24.27 3.67 -19.27
N GLU A 247 -24.49 2.77 -18.31
CA GLU A 247 -24.93 1.39 -18.58
C GLU A 247 -26.46 1.25 -18.71
N GLU A 248 -27.26 2.23 -18.26
CA GLU A 248 -28.73 2.17 -18.39
C GLU A 248 -29.25 2.54 -19.80
N SER A 249 -28.41 3.06 -20.69
CA SER A 249 -28.80 3.36 -22.08
C SER A 249 -28.36 2.26 -23.05
N SER A 250 -28.99 1.08 -22.99
CA SER A 250 -29.00 0.15 -24.13
C SER A 250 -30.10 0.56 -25.12
N PRO A 251 -29.85 0.52 -26.45
CA PRO A 251 -30.77 1.04 -27.44
C PRO A 251 -32.06 0.23 -27.48
N GLU A 252 -33.20 0.93 -27.48
CA GLU A 252 -34.53 0.35 -27.71
C GLU A 252 -34.49 -0.66 -28.86
N GLN A 253 -34.92 -1.88 -28.58
CA GLN A 253 -35.22 -2.88 -29.60
C GLN A 253 -36.32 -2.30 -30.48
N VAL A 254 -35.98 -1.95 -31.72
CA VAL A 254 -36.97 -1.65 -32.75
C VAL A 254 -37.71 -2.96 -33.03
N GLU A 255 -38.93 -3.08 -32.53
CA GLU A 255 -39.86 -4.15 -32.91
C GLU A 255 -40.04 -4.13 -34.44
N PRO A 256 -40.07 -5.29 -35.11
CA PRO A 256 -40.46 -5.34 -36.50
C PRO A 256 -41.97 -5.08 -36.58
N GLU A 257 -42.38 -3.98 -37.22
CA GLU A 257 -43.76 -3.78 -37.62
C GLU A 257 -44.19 -4.94 -38.54
N ASP A 258 -45.04 -5.79 -38.00
CA ASP A 258 -45.86 -6.74 -38.72
C ASP A 258 -46.71 -5.97 -39.74
N ALA A 259 -46.35 -6.05 -41.01
CA ALA A 259 -47.23 -5.65 -42.10
C ALA A 259 -47.71 -6.91 -42.83
N THR A 260 -48.72 -7.55 -42.25
CA THR A 260 -49.58 -8.49 -42.97
C THR A 260 -50.86 -7.77 -43.44
N GLU A 261 -51.15 -7.98 -44.73
CA GLU A 261 -52.46 -7.94 -45.41
C GLU A 261 -53.08 -6.59 -45.82
N ALA A 262 -52.96 -6.26 -47.12
CA ALA A 262 -54.06 -6.35 -48.10
C ALA A 262 -53.52 -6.35 -49.55
#